data_AF-A0A6F9DKS5-F1
#
_entry.id   AF-A0A6F9DKS5-F1
#
_cell.length_a   1.000
_cell.length_b   1.000
_cell.length_c   1.000
_cell.angle_alpha   90.00
_cell.angle_beta   90.00
_cell.angle_gamma   90.00
#
_symmetry.space_group_name_H-M   'P 1'
#
loop_
_entity.id
_entity.type
_entity.pdbx_description
1 polymer ?
#
loop_
_entity_poly.entity_id
_entity_poly.type
_entity_poly.pdbx_seq_one_letter_code
_entity_poly.pdbx_strand_id
1 'polypeptide(L)'
;MQQPQPTHLSGLAGMRSLQAQQTSQLVATPTTNNPGCAIDELESSFRACITPFVTEEASVGVTFQDEQKPSVELAINEFIELARKTEAYFQKQRAIIATRHPELTLQEECEELEMELKRKEDIVQHHSKKLQIWQRTLKEMLSVSTESGLSKSSVK
;
A
#
# COMPACT_ATOMS: atom_id res chain seq x y z
N MET A 1 17.32 46.85 30.51
CA MET A 1 16.50 45.65 30.79
C MET A 1 15.33 45.66 29.82
N GLN A 2 15.52 45.15 28.60
CA GLN A 2 14.49 45.12 27.55
C GLN A 2 13.90 43.70 27.52
N GLN A 3 12.60 43.56 27.79
CA GLN A 3 11.87 42.30 27.62
C GLN A 3 11.81 41.92 26.12
N PRO A 4 11.84 40.61 25.77
CA PRO A 4 11.65 40.18 24.39
C PRO A 4 10.16 40.20 24.02
N GLN A 5 9.86 40.72 22.83
CA GLN A 5 8.53 40.73 22.21
C GLN A 5 8.06 39.31 21.87
N PRO A 6 6.75 38.99 21.98
CA PRO A 6 6.22 37.69 21.62
C PRO A 6 6.23 37.52 20.10
N THR A 7 6.89 36.46 19.64
CA THR A 7 6.92 36.01 18.25
C THR A 7 5.52 35.65 17.76
N HIS A 8 5.14 36.22 16.61
CA HIS A 8 3.93 35.93 15.84
C HIS A 8 3.85 34.42 15.47
N LEU A 9 3.29 33.59 16.36
CA LEU A 9 2.89 32.20 16.04
C LEU A 9 1.38 32.06 15.78
N SER A 10 0.61 33.13 15.91
CA SER A 10 -0.85 33.11 15.75
C SER A 10 -1.34 32.90 14.31
N GLY A 11 -0.46 33.01 13.30
CA GLY A 11 -0.84 32.87 11.88
C GLY A 11 -0.97 31.42 11.39
N LEU A 12 -0.17 30.50 11.91
CA LEU A 12 -0.16 29.10 11.45
C LEU A 12 -1.34 28.26 11.98
N ALA A 13 -1.83 28.58 13.19
CA ALA A 13 -3.01 27.92 13.75
C ALA A 13 -4.28 28.20 12.94
N GLY A 14 -4.45 29.45 12.47
CA GLY A 14 -5.60 29.87 11.66
C GLY A 14 -5.66 29.21 10.28
N MET A 15 -4.51 28.95 9.66
CA MET A 15 -4.44 28.25 8.37
C MET A 15 -4.77 26.75 8.50
N ARG A 16 -4.31 26.10 9.58
CA ARG A 16 -4.68 24.70 9.87
C ARG A 16 -6.18 24.55 10.14
N SER A 17 -6.81 25.48 10.85
CA SER A 17 -8.26 25.45 11.07
C SER A 17 -9.06 25.68 9.78
N LEU A 18 -8.60 26.58 8.90
CA LEU A 18 -9.25 26.83 7.60
C LEU A 18 -9.11 25.63 6.66
N GLN A 19 -7.97 24.95 6.65
CA GLN A 19 -7.77 23.75 5.84
C GLN A 19 -8.56 22.54 6.38
N ALA A 20 -8.65 22.40 7.71
CA ALA A 20 -9.52 21.40 8.37
C ALA A 20 -11.02 21.65 8.15
N GLN A 21 -11.42 22.91 7.95
CA GLN A 21 -12.80 23.28 7.65
C GLN A 21 -13.12 23.17 6.14
N GLN A 22 -12.12 23.34 5.26
CA GLN A 22 -12.24 23.12 3.81
C GLN A 22 -12.28 21.64 3.41
N THR A 23 -11.56 20.75 4.09
CA THR A 23 -11.65 19.29 3.85
C THR A 23 -13.00 18.69 4.23
N SER A 24 -13.88 19.44 4.92
CA SER A 24 -15.29 19.05 5.10
C SER A 24 -16.17 19.31 3.88
N GLN A 25 -15.75 20.14 2.92
CA GLN A 25 -16.62 20.63 1.83
C GLN A 25 -16.44 19.93 0.47
N LEU A 26 -15.46 19.03 0.33
CA LEU A 26 -15.35 18.23 -0.90
C LEU A 26 -16.06 16.89 -0.70
N VAL A 27 -17.17 16.74 -1.44
CA VAL A 27 -18.00 15.54 -1.64
C VAL A 27 -19.06 15.30 -0.56
N ALA A 28 -20.22 15.91 -0.77
CA ALA A 28 -21.48 15.50 -0.17
C ALA A 28 -22.03 14.29 -0.95
N THR A 29 -21.82 13.09 -0.41
CA THR A 29 -22.69 11.92 -0.69
C THR A 29 -23.37 11.50 0.62
N PRO A 30 -24.62 11.03 0.57
CA PRO A 30 -25.40 10.80 1.77
C PRO A 30 -24.91 9.56 2.54
N THR A 31 -24.59 9.81 3.80
CA THR A 31 -24.83 9.00 5.00
C THR A 31 -24.61 7.48 4.90
N THR A 32 -23.38 7.06 5.17
CA THR A 32 -23.12 5.90 6.04
C THR A 32 -21.96 6.30 6.96
N ASN A 33 -22.26 6.86 8.13
CA ASN A 33 -21.24 7.34 9.09
C ASN A 33 -20.56 6.20 9.87
N ASN A 34 -20.76 4.94 9.47
CA ASN A 34 -20.24 3.75 10.14
C ASN A 34 -19.35 2.94 9.17
N PRO A 35 -18.05 2.73 9.47
CA PRO A 35 -17.13 1.99 8.61
C PRO A 35 -17.59 0.56 8.32
N GLY A 36 -18.18 -0.11 9.32
CA GLY A 36 -18.68 -1.49 9.16
C GLY A 36 -19.75 -1.57 8.07
N CYS A 37 -20.71 -0.64 8.12
CA CYS A 37 -21.83 -0.61 7.19
C CYS A 37 -21.40 -0.34 5.73
N ALA A 38 -20.34 0.43 5.47
CA ALA A 38 -19.86 0.68 4.11
C ALA A 38 -19.21 -0.56 3.47
N ILE A 39 -18.46 -1.35 4.27
CA ILE A 39 -17.90 -2.62 3.83
C ILE A 39 -19.01 -3.67 3.67
N ASP A 40 -19.97 -3.72 4.58
CA ASP A 40 -21.09 -4.66 4.51
C ASP A 40 -21.95 -4.43 3.24
N GLU A 41 -22.23 -3.16 2.90
CA GLU A 41 -22.93 -2.77 1.65
C GLU A 41 -22.14 -3.20 0.40
N LEU A 42 -20.82 -2.97 0.40
CA LEU A 42 -19.95 -3.36 -0.70
C LEU A 42 -19.87 -4.88 -0.87
N GLU A 43 -19.76 -5.62 0.23
CA GLU A 43 -19.73 -7.08 0.21
C GLU A 43 -21.06 -7.65 -0.27
N SER A 44 -22.18 -7.08 0.18
CA SER A 44 -23.52 -7.48 -0.27
C SER A 44 -23.69 -7.31 -1.78
N SER A 45 -23.29 -6.16 -2.34
CA SER A 45 -23.37 -5.93 -3.79
C SER A 45 -22.40 -6.80 -4.59
N PHE A 46 -21.23 -7.12 -4.05
CA PHE A 46 -20.32 -8.10 -4.65
C PHE A 46 -20.95 -9.49 -4.69
N ARG A 47 -21.59 -9.92 -3.59
CA ARG A 47 -22.34 -11.20 -3.55
C ARG A 47 -23.43 -11.22 -4.62
N ALA A 48 -24.19 -10.14 -4.78
CA ALA A 48 -25.22 -10.02 -5.82
C ALA A 48 -24.68 -10.19 -7.24
N CYS A 49 -23.43 -9.76 -7.52
CA CYS A 49 -22.79 -9.98 -8.81
C CYS A 49 -22.48 -11.46 -9.10
N ILE A 50 -22.15 -12.24 -8.07
CA ILE A 50 -21.67 -13.63 -8.23
C ILE A 50 -22.74 -14.68 -8.02
N THR A 51 -23.79 -14.38 -7.25
CA THR A 51 -24.90 -15.32 -6.96
C THR A 51 -25.47 -15.98 -8.23
N PRO A 52 -25.74 -15.25 -9.33
CA PRO A 52 -26.22 -15.84 -10.58
C PRO A 52 -25.34 -16.94 -11.18
N PHE A 53 -24.04 -16.95 -10.87
CA PHE A 53 -23.07 -17.89 -11.40
C PHE A 53 -22.78 -19.09 -10.48
N VAL A 54 -23.22 -19.02 -9.23
CA VAL A 54 -22.85 -19.99 -8.17
C VAL A 54 -24.06 -20.82 -7.71
N THR A 55 -25.29 -20.39 -8.01
CA THR A 55 -26.51 -21.16 -7.69
C THR A 55 -26.84 -22.18 -8.79
N GLU A 56 -27.16 -23.42 -8.39
CA GLU A 56 -27.42 -24.58 -9.28
C GLU A 56 -28.56 -24.38 -10.30
N GLU A 57 -29.45 -23.40 -10.09
CA GLU A 57 -30.53 -23.05 -11.02
C GLU A 57 -30.04 -22.47 -12.36
N ALA A 58 -28.78 -22.04 -12.46
CA ALA A 58 -28.21 -21.47 -13.69
C ALA A 58 -27.97 -22.49 -14.82
N SER A 59 -28.18 -23.79 -14.55
CA SER A 59 -27.87 -24.88 -15.48
C SER A 59 -29.04 -25.30 -16.39
N VAL A 60 -30.21 -24.68 -16.29
CA VAL A 60 -31.41 -25.09 -17.04
C VAL A 60 -31.81 -24.03 -18.07
N GLY A 61 -31.23 -24.12 -19.28
CA GLY A 61 -31.85 -23.64 -20.51
C GLY A 61 -31.36 -22.32 -21.10
N VAL A 62 -31.19 -22.33 -22.42
CA VAL A 62 -30.71 -21.22 -23.29
C VAL A 62 -31.57 -19.94 -23.22
N THR A 63 -32.80 -20.02 -22.67
CA THR A 63 -33.70 -18.88 -22.44
C THR A 63 -33.39 -18.08 -21.16
N PHE A 64 -32.59 -18.61 -20.23
CA PHE A 64 -32.22 -17.96 -18.97
C PHE A 64 -31.23 -16.79 -19.16
N GLN A 65 -30.50 -16.77 -20.28
CA GLN A 65 -29.39 -15.83 -20.49
C GLN A 65 -29.83 -14.38 -20.79
N ASP A 66 -31.02 -14.16 -21.36
CA ASP A 66 -31.42 -12.82 -21.84
C ASP A 66 -32.05 -11.95 -20.73
N GLU A 67 -32.69 -12.56 -19.73
CA GLU A 67 -33.28 -11.85 -18.57
C GLU A 67 -32.29 -11.68 -17.40
N GLN A 68 -31.34 -12.61 -17.24
CA GLN A 68 -30.30 -12.54 -16.20
C GLN A 68 -29.19 -11.54 -16.54
N LYS A 69 -28.86 -11.38 -17.83
CA LYS A 69 -27.84 -10.44 -18.28
C LYS A 69 -28.09 -8.98 -17.83
N PRO A 70 -29.27 -8.38 -18.04
CA PRO A 70 -29.54 -7.01 -17.54
C PRO A 70 -29.55 -6.93 -16.01
N SER A 71 -29.93 -8.00 -15.32
CA SER A 71 -29.88 -8.08 -13.84
C SER A 71 -28.43 -8.09 -13.31
N VAL A 72 -27.56 -8.87 -13.95
CA VAL A 72 -26.13 -8.91 -13.64
C VAL A 72 -25.46 -7.57 -13.95
N GLU A 73 -25.77 -6.97 -15.10
CA GLU A 73 -25.25 -5.65 -15.46
C GLU A 73 -25.68 -4.57 -14.45
N LEU A 74 -26.92 -4.63 -13.95
CA LEU A 74 -27.39 -3.73 -12.89
C LEU A 74 -26.63 -3.96 -11.58
N ALA A 75 -26.46 -5.21 -11.16
CA ALA A 75 -25.70 -5.55 -9.95
C ALA A 75 -24.23 -5.11 -10.04
N ILE A 76 -23.60 -5.23 -11.21
CA ILE A 76 -22.24 -4.74 -11.45
C ILE A 76 -22.18 -3.22 -11.33
N ASN A 77 -23.13 -2.50 -11.92
CA ASN A 77 -23.17 -1.04 -11.81
C ASN A 77 -23.36 -0.59 -10.35
N GLU A 78 -24.24 -1.25 -9.60
CA GLU A 78 -24.44 -0.97 -8.17
C GLU A 78 -23.17 -1.26 -7.35
N PHE A 79 -22.49 -2.38 -7.63
CA PHE A 79 -21.20 -2.70 -7.00
C PHE A 79 -20.13 -1.64 -7.29
N ILE A 80 -20.04 -1.15 -8.54
CA ILE A 80 -19.09 -0.09 -8.91
C ILE A 80 -19.39 1.20 -8.14
N GLU A 81 -20.66 1.59 -8.01
CA GLU A 81 -21.06 2.78 -7.25
C GLU A 81 -20.76 2.64 -5.76
N LEU A 82 -21.05 1.48 -5.17
CA LEU A 82 -20.71 1.21 -3.77
C LEU A 82 -19.20 1.13 -3.55
N ALA A 83 -18.43 0.60 -4.50
CA ALA A 83 -16.97 0.59 -4.43
C ALA A 83 -16.41 2.02 -4.40
N ARG A 84 -16.93 2.91 -5.25
CA ARG A 84 -16.57 4.33 -5.26
C ARG A 84 -16.98 5.03 -3.96
N LYS A 85 -18.18 4.75 -3.44
CA LYS A 85 -18.66 5.30 -2.16
C LYS A 85 -17.75 4.87 -1.01
N THR A 86 -17.37 3.60 -0.97
CA THR A 86 -16.48 3.03 0.04
C THR A 86 -15.07 3.60 -0.05
N GLU A 87 -14.53 3.76 -1.27
CA GLU A 87 -13.24 4.44 -1.47
C GLU A 87 -13.29 5.88 -0.94
N ALA A 88 -14.29 6.66 -1.34
CA ALA A 88 -14.46 8.04 -0.88
C ALA A 88 -14.60 8.13 0.65
N TYR A 89 -15.30 7.17 1.26
CA TYR A 89 -15.43 7.08 2.71
C TYR A 89 -14.05 6.92 3.39
N PHE A 90 -13.24 5.95 2.97
CA PHE A 90 -11.92 5.73 3.60
C PHE A 90 -10.93 6.85 3.28
N GLN A 91 -11.00 7.46 2.10
CA GLN A 91 -10.22 8.66 1.79
C GLN A 91 -10.55 9.80 2.75
N LYS A 92 -11.85 10.04 3.04
CA LYS A 92 -12.30 11.04 4.01
C LYS A 92 -11.80 10.71 5.43
N GLN A 93 -11.93 9.46 5.86
CA GLN A 93 -11.44 9.06 7.19
C GLN A 93 -9.93 9.25 7.32
N ARG A 94 -9.15 8.87 6.30
CA ARG A 94 -7.70 9.08 6.27
C ARG A 94 -7.33 10.56 6.35
N ALA A 95 -8.02 11.43 5.61
CA ALA A 95 -7.79 12.87 5.67
C ALA A 95 -8.11 13.47 7.06
N ILE A 96 -9.16 12.98 7.72
CA ILE A 96 -9.50 13.35 9.09
C ILE A 96 -8.38 12.93 10.05
N ILE A 97 -7.90 11.69 9.95
CA ILE A 97 -6.80 11.16 10.78
C ILE A 97 -5.54 11.99 10.56
N ALA A 98 -5.12 12.21 9.31
CA ALA A 98 -3.93 13.00 9.00
C ALA A 98 -3.99 14.44 9.57
N THR A 99 -5.18 15.02 9.66
CA THR A 99 -5.37 16.37 10.20
C THR A 99 -5.45 16.39 11.73
N ARG A 100 -6.14 15.41 12.34
CA ARG A 100 -6.43 15.39 13.79
C ARG A 100 -5.37 14.65 14.60
N HIS A 101 -4.74 13.65 14.00
CA HIS A 101 -3.78 12.75 14.59
C HIS A 101 -2.54 12.60 13.67
N PRO A 102 -1.85 13.71 13.33
CA PRO A 102 -0.68 13.66 12.45
C PRO A 102 0.44 12.75 12.98
N GLU A 103 0.50 12.52 14.30
CA GLU A 103 1.41 11.57 14.94
C GLU A 103 1.22 10.13 14.45
N LEU A 104 -0.01 9.71 14.15
CA LEU A 104 -0.29 8.37 13.64
C LEU A 104 0.20 8.22 12.20
N THR A 105 -0.02 9.24 11.36
CA THR A 105 0.50 9.26 9.99
C THR A 105 2.02 9.22 9.97
N LEU A 106 2.69 10.00 10.83
CA LEU A 106 4.15 9.96 10.96
C LEU A 106 4.64 8.60 11.47
N GLN A 107 3.91 7.97 12.39
CA GLN A 107 4.27 6.63 12.88
C GLN A 107 4.19 5.59 11.76
N GLU A 108 3.11 5.57 10.98
CA GLU A 108 2.97 4.67 9.81
C GLU A 108 4.11 4.87 8.81
N GLU A 109 4.46 6.13 8.50
CA GLU A 109 5.59 6.46 7.62
C GLU A 109 6.94 5.96 8.19
N CYS A 110 7.17 6.14 9.49
CA CYS A 110 8.37 5.61 10.16
C CYS A 110 8.43 4.08 10.06
N GLU A 111 7.33 3.38 10.34
CA GLU A 111 7.25 1.92 10.25
C GLU A 111 7.52 1.42 8.83
N GLU A 112 6.99 2.10 7.81
CA GLU A 112 7.28 1.79 6.39
C GLU A 112 8.76 1.97 6.06
N LEU A 113 9.36 3.07 6.51
CA LEU A 113 10.79 3.34 6.30
C LEU A 113 11.68 2.32 7.02
N GLU A 114 11.33 1.90 8.22
CA GLU A 114 12.05 0.86 8.97
C GLU A 114 12.00 -0.49 8.25
N MET A 115 10.82 -0.89 7.76
CA MET A 115 10.68 -2.11 6.96
C MET A 115 11.51 -2.06 5.67
N GLU A 116 11.47 -0.92 4.97
CA GLU A 116 12.22 -0.73 3.73
C GLU A 116 13.74 -0.68 3.97
N LEU A 117 14.18 -0.08 5.07
CA LEU A 117 15.58 -0.09 5.49
C LEU A 117 16.05 -1.52 5.73
N LYS A 118 15.30 -2.29 6.53
CA LYS A 118 15.61 -3.69 6.83
C LYS A 118 15.71 -4.52 5.55
N ARG A 119 14.76 -4.37 4.63
CA ARG A 119 14.77 -5.07 3.34
C ARG A 119 16.03 -4.74 2.53
N LYS A 120 16.46 -3.48 2.53
CA LYS A 120 17.70 -3.04 1.87
C LYS A 120 18.94 -3.62 2.54
N GLU A 121 18.99 -3.64 3.87
CA GLU A 121 20.08 -4.25 4.63
C GLU A 121 20.24 -5.74 4.29
N ASP A 122 19.13 -6.49 4.22
CA ASP A 122 19.15 -7.91 3.85
C ASP A 122 19.74 -8.13 2.45
N ILE A 123 19.37 -7.27 1.49
CA ILE A 123 19.91 -7.31 0.12
C ILE A 123 21.42 -6.99 0.10
N VAL A 124 21.84 -5.97 0.83
CA VAL A 124 23.27 -5.60 0.93
C VAL A 124 24.08 -6.72 1.57
N GLN A 125 23.57 -7.34 2.63
CA GLN A 125 24.22 -8.48 3.27
C GLN A 125 24.33 -9.67 2.32
N HIS A 126 23.28 -9.96 1.55
CA HIS A 126 23.30 -11.02 0.54
C HIS A 126 24.38 -10.80 -0.53
N HIS A 127 24.46 -9.58 -1.07
CA HIS A 127 25.49 -9.24 -2.05
C HIS A 127 26.89 -9.27 -1.46
N SER A 128 27.06 -8.79 -0.22
CA SER A 128 28.34 -8.84 0.50
C SER A 128 28.83 -10.28 0.68
N LYS A 129 27.93 -11.22 1.01
CA LYS A 129 28.25 -12.65 1.10
C LYS A 129 28.73 -13.22 -0.24
N LYS A 130 28.03 -12.89 -1.35
CA LYS A 130 28.46 -13.32 -2.70
C LYS A 130 29.83 -12.75 -3.06
N LEU A 131 30.08 -11.49 -2.77
CA LEU A 131 31.37 -10.85 -3.03
C LEU A 131 32.50 -11.55 -2.27
N GLN A 132 32.31 -11.86 -0.99
CA GLN A 132 33.29 -12.60 -0.19
C GLN A 132 33.59 -13.98 -0.77
N ILE A 133 32.56 -14.70 -1.25
CA ILE A 133 32.74 -15.99 -1.92
C ILE A 133 33.59 -15.82 -3.18
N TRP A 134 33.24 -14.86 -4.04
CA TRP A 134 33.99 -14.62 -5.28
C TRP A 134 35.43 -14.21 -5.02
N GLN A 135 35.67 -13.31 -4.05
CA GLN A 135 37.03 -12.92 -3.66
C GLN A 135 37.85 -14.10 -3.15
N ARG A 136 37.25 -14.97 -2.34
CA ARG A 136 37.91 -16.19 -1.86
C ARG A 136 38.29 -17.12 -3.01
N THR A 137 37.34 -17.41 -3.90
CA THR A 137 37.57 -18.28 -5.06
C THR A 137 38.66 -17.72 -5.99
N LEU A 138 38.65 -16.41 -6.25
CA LEU A 138 39.71 -15.77 -7.04
C LEU A 138 41.09 -15.91 -6.37
N LYS A 139 41.17 -15.72 -5.05
CA LYS A 139 42.42 -15.88 -4.30
C LYS A 139 42.95 -17.32 -4.39
N GLU A 140 42.08 -18.31 -4.24
CA GLU A 140 42.42 -19.74 -4.37
C GLU A 140 42.96 -20.07 -5.77
N MET A 141 42.32 -19.56 -6.83
CA MET A 141 42.79 -19.75 -8.22
C MET A 141 44.15 -19.10 -8.47
N LEU A 142 44.35 -17.89 -7.94
CA LEU A 142 45.61 -17.15 -8.07
C LEU A 142 46.75 -17.84 -7.31
N SER A 143 46.50 -18.37 -6.11
CA SER A 143 47.53 -19.11 -5.33
C SER A 143 47.97 -20.40 -6.02
N VAL A 144 47.05 -21.14 -6.64
CA VAL A 144 47.36 -22.36 -7.41
C VAL A 144 48.20 -22.05 -8.67
N SER A 145 47.97 -20.90 -9.30
CA SER A 145 48.74 -20.46 -10.47
C SER A 145 50.19 -20.09 -10.11
N THR A 146 50.43 -19.57 -8.91
CA THR A 146 51.79 -19.27 -8.44
C THR A 146 52.58 -20.52 -8.01
N GLU A 147 51.93 -21.53 -7.43
CA GLU A 147 52.62 -22.78 -7.02
C GLU A 147 53.00 -23.68 -8.20
N SER A 148 52.18 -23.70 -9.26
CA SER A 148 52.46 -24.47 -10.49
C SER A 148 53.61 -23.90 -11.34
N GLY A 149 54.03 -22.65 -11.10
CA GLY A 149 55.19 -22.01 -11.75
C GLY A 149 56.55 -22.35 -11.13
N LEU A 150 56.59 -22.81 -9.87
CA LEU A 150 57.84 -23.07 -9.13
C LEU A 150 58.40 -24.48 -9.33
N SER A 151 57.62 -25.43 -9.88
CA SER A 151 58.03 -26.83 -10.00
C SER A 151 58.87 -27.17 -11.24
N LYS A 152 59.18 -26.21 -12.12
CA LYS A 152 59.91 -26.48 -13.40
C LYS A 152 61.39 -26.06 -13.41
N SER A 153 61.96 -25.54 -12.33
CA SER A 153 63.35 -25.04 -12.31
C SER A 153 64.27 -25.81 -11.37
N SER A 154 64.34 -27.13 -11.49
CA SER A 154 65.46 -27.90 -10.90
C SER A 154 65.72 -29.19 -11.68
N VAL A 155 66.15 -29.07 -12.94
CA VAL A 155 66.90 -30.12 -13.64
C VAL A 155 67.94 -29.45 -14.54
N LYS A 156 69.14 -29.23 -14.02
CA LYS A 156 70.43 -29.57 -14.65
C LYS A 156 71.59 -29.21 -13.72
#